data_AF-A0A924DX43-F1
#
_entry.id   AF-A0A924DX43-F1
#
_cell.length_a   1.000
_cell.length_b   1.000
_cell.length_c   1.000
_cell.angle_alpha   90.00
_cell.angle_beta   90.00
_cell.angle_gamma   90.00
#
_symmetry.space_group_name_H-M   'P 1'
#
loop_
_entity.id
_entity.type
_entity.pdbx_description
1 polymer ?
#
loop_
_entity_poly.entity_id
_entity_poly.type
_entity_poly.pdbx_seq_one_letter_code
_entity_poly.pdbx_strand_id
1 'polypeptide(L)'
;AALAIAAEFLGALGLITGLLGRVAAFAIMVTMAVAALTAHLSNGFFMNWKGNQKGEGIEYFILAIGLAITVIINGSGALSLDRFLSARADR
;
A
#
# COMPACT_ATOMS: atom_id res chain seq x y z
N ALA A 1 6.66 8.31 13.63
CA ALA A 1 7.64 8.09 12.55
C ALA A 1 8.02 6.62 12.40
N ALA A 2 8.64 5.98 13.40
CA ALA A 2 9.14 4.59 13.28
C ALA A 2 8.10 3.57 12.78
N LEU A 3 6.86 3.63 13.28
CA LEU A 3 5.78 2.72 12.84
C LEU A 3 5.38 2.93 11.38
N ALA A 4 5.32 4.18 10.89
CA ALA A 4 5.00 4.47 9.50
C ALA A 4 6.12 3.97 8.57
N ILE A 5 7.38 4.22 8.94
CA ILE A 5 8.55 3.73 8.19
C ILE A 5 8.54 2.20 8.13
N ALA A 6 8.29 1.54 9.26
CA ALA A 6 8.20 0.08 9.31
C ALA A 6 7.03 -0.43 8.45
N ALA A 7 5.87 0.22 8.50
CA ALA A 7 4.70 -0.12 7.70
C ALA A 7 4.98 0.02 6.20
N GLU A 8 5.66 1.09 5.77
CA GLU A 8 6.00 1.30 4.36
C GLU A 8 7.05 0.30 3.88
N PHE A 9 8.12 0.11 4.65
CA PHE A 9 9.21 -0.77 4.27
C PHE A 9 8.79 -2.25 4.28
N LEU A 10 8.24 -2.73 5.38
CA LEU A 10 7.80 -4.13 5.51
C LEU A 10 6.53 -4.40 4.69
N GLY A 11 5.62 -3.42 4.60
CA GLY A 11 4.43 -3.51 3.76
C GLY A 11 4.78 -3.65 2.30
N ALA A 12 5.73 -2.87 1.77
CA ALA A 12 6.20 -3.01 0.41
C ALA A 12 6.81 -4.40 0.14
N LEU A 13 7.66 -4.90 1.05
CA LEU A 13 8.23 -6.24 0.94
C LEU A 13 7.16 -7.34 0.98
N GLY A 14 6.18 -7.23 1.87
CA GLY A 14 5.05 -8.16 1.96
C GLY A 14 4.19 -8.17 0.71
N LEU A 15 3.94 -6.99 0.10
CA LEU A 15 3.21 -6.88 -1.17
C LEU A 15 3.99 -7.47 -2.35
N ILE A 16 5.31 -7.24 -2.43
CA ILE A 16 6.15 -7.77 -3.52
C ILE A 16 6.23 -9.29 -3.46
N THR A 17 6.48 -9.83 -2.26
CA THR A 17 6.64 -11.27 -2.06
C THR A 17 5.30 -12.02 -1.96
N GLY A 18 4.21 -11.28 -1.75
CA GLY A 18 2.92 -11.83 -1.41
C GLY A 18 2.91 -12.58 -0.07
N LEU A 19 3.83 -12.26 0.85
CA LEU A 19 3.85 -12.81 2.20
C LEU A 19 3.07 -11.90 3.15
N LEU A 20 2.08 -12.45 3.87
CA LEU A 20 1.15 -11.70 4.71
C LEU A 20 0.49 -10.55 3.93
N GLY A 21 0.15 -10.77 2.65
CA GLY A 21 -0.20 -9.69 1.72
C GLY A 21 -1.41 -8.87 2.17
N ARG A 22 -2.40 -9.47 2.85
CA ARG A 22 -3.54 -8.74 3.43
C ARG A 22 -3.11 -7.77 4.54
N VAL A 23 -2.19 -8.19 5.41
CA VAL A 23 -1.68 -7.37 6.51
C VAL A 23 -0.79 -6.25 5.96
N ALA A 24 0.09 -6.57 5.02
CA ALA A 24 0.92 -5.60 4.33
C ALA A 24 0.08 -4.55 3.57
N ALA A 25 -0.94 -4.98 2.83
CA ALA A 25 -1.86 -4.07 2.13
C ALA A 25 -2.60 -3.15 3.11
N PHE A 26 -3.07 -3.68 4.25
CA PHE A 26 -3.72 -2.87 5.28
C PHE A 26 -2.79 -1.81 5.87
N ALA A 27 -1.53 -2.18 6.15
CA ALA A 27 -0.53 -1.25 6.65
C ALA A 27 -0.27 -0.10 5.65
N ILE A 28 -0.10 -0.43 4.36
CA ILE A 28 0.07 0.57 3.30
C ILE A 28 -1.17 1.46 3.16
N MET A 29 -2.38 0.89 3.19
CA MET A 29 -3.62 1.64 3.10
C MET A 29 -3.73 2.70 4.21
N VAL A 30 -3.43 2.33 5.45
CA VAL A 30 -3.47 3.26 6.59
C VAL A 30 -2.43 4.37 6.42
N THR A 31 -1.21 4.04 6.02
CA THR A 31 -0.16 5.05 5.79
C THR A 31 -0.55 6.03 4.69
N MET A 32 -1.07 5.53 3.56
CA MET A 32 -1.53 6.37 2.46
C MET A 32 -2.71 7.27 2.86
N ALA A 33 -3.65 6.77 3.66
CA ALA A 33 -4.77 7.56 4.15
C ALA A 33 -4.31 8.68 5.09
N VAL A 34 -3.41 8.38 6.03
CA VAL A 34 -2.86 9.38 6.94
C VAL A 34 -2.07 10.43 6.17
N ALA A 35 -1.22 10.02 5.23
CA ALA A 35 -0.44 10.94 4.39
C ALA A 35 -1.36 11.87 3.57
N ALA A 36 -2.39 11.31 2.92
CA ALA A 36 -3.36 12.08 2.16
C ALA A 36 -4.03 13.17 3.00
N LEU A 37 -4.54 12.80 4.19
CA LEU A 37 -5.30 13.71 5.04
C LEU A 37 -4.45 14.75 5.76
N THR A 38 -3.20 14.40 6.13
CA THR A 38 -2.37 15.26 6.98
C THR A 38 -1.41 16.16 6.21
N ALA A 39 -0.94 15.72 5.04
CA ALA A 39 0.13 16.41 4.30
C ALA A 39 -0.26 16.86 2.89
N HIS A 40 -1.25 16.22 2.26
CA HIS A 40 -1.53 16.40 0.83
C HIS A 40 -2.91 16.98 0.51
N LEU A 41 -3.85 16.96 1.46
CA LEU A 41 -5.22 17.41 1.25
C LEU A 41 -5.31 18.89 0.82
N SER A 42 -4.40 19.74 1.33
CA SER A 42 -4.34 21.16 0.98
C SER A 42 -3.85 21.45 -0.44
N ASN A 43 -3.16 20.48 -1.08
CA ASN A 43 -2.55 20.65 -2.39
C ASN A 43 -3.52 20.37 -3.55
N GLY A 44 -4.78 20.03 -3.24
CA GLY A 44 -5.81 19.71 -4.21
C GLY A 44 -5.79 18.25 -4.65
N PHE A 45 -6.52 17.94 -5.71
CA PHE A 45 -6.74 16.56 -6.15
C PHE A 45 -5.56 16.00 -6.96
N PHE A 46 -5.12 16.70 -7.99
CA PHE A 46 -4.17 16.17 -8.97
C PHE A 46 -2.75 16.03 -8.43
N MET A 47 -2.14 14.87 -8.63
CA MET A 47 -0.74 14.65 -8.26
C MET A 47 0.18 15.50 -9.14
N ASN A 48 1.32 15.92 -8.61
CA ASN A 48 2.26 16.77 -9.33
C ASN A 48 3.24 15.95 -10.19
N TRP A 49 2.71 15.11 -11.08
CA TRP A 49 3.49 14.20 -11.92
C TRP A 49 4.62 14.87 -12.72
N LYS A 50 4.45 16.16 -13.08
CA LYS A 50 5.40 16.94 -13.89
C LYS A 50 6.23 17.93 -13.07
N GLY A 51 6.10 17.96 -11.74
CA GLY A 51 6.84 18.87 -10.88
C GLY A 51 6.46 20.36 -11.03
N ASN A 52 5.34 20.68 -11.69
CA ASN A 52 4.94 22.05 -12.00
C ASN A 52 3.98 22.67 -10.95
N GLN A 53 3.57 21.91 -9.94
CA GLN A 53 2.74 22.37 -8.82
C GLN A 53 3.60 22.59 -7.56
N LYS A 54 3.07 23.36 -6.59
CA LYS A 54 3.77 23.67 -5.33
C LYS A 54 3.82 22.49 -4.34
N GLY A 55 2.98 21.48 -4.54
CA GLY A 55 2.90 20.30 -3.69
C GLY A 55 2.23 19.14 -4.42
N GLU A 56 2.29 17.97 -3.82
CA GLU A 56 1.65 16.76 -4.34
C GLU A 56 0.19 16.70 -3.90
N GLY A 57 -0.74 16.57 -4.86
CA GLY A 57 -2.16 16.32 -4.58
C GLY A 57 -2.47 14.91 -4.09
N ILE A 58 -3.74 14.60 -3.86
CA ILE A 58 -4.17 13.34 -3.23
C ILE A 58 -4.43 12.16 -4.20
N GLU A 59 -4.38 12.38 -5.52
CA GLU A 59 -4.71 11.39 -6.55
C GLU A 59 -3.96 10.06 -6.39
N TYR A 60 -2.63 10.12 -6.21
CA TYR A 60 -1.80 8.92 -6.02
C TYR A 60 -2.20 8.13 -4.76
N PHE A 61 -2.52 8.82 -3.67
CA PHE A 61 -2.88 8.19 -2.41
C PHE A 61 -4.20 7.43 -2.52
N ILE A 62 -5.19 8.02 -3.19
CA ILE A 62 -6.48 7.37 -3.46
C ILE A 62 -6.28 6.12 -4.34
N LEU A 63 -5.44 6.23 -5.38
CA LEU A 63 -5.10 5.09 -6.23
C LEU A 63 -4.42 3.97 -5.43
N ALA A 64 -3.44 4.31 -4.60
CA ALA A 64 -2.73 3.34 -3.76
C ALA A 64 -3.68 2.66 -2.76
N ILE A 65 -4.61 3.41 -2.16
CA ILE A 65 -5.67 2.87 -1.29
C ILE A 65 -6.56 1.89 -2.07
N GLY A 66 -6.99 2.24 -3.28
CA GLY A 66 -7.81 1.35 -4.12
C GLY A 66 -7.09 0.03 -4.47
N LEU A 67 -5.80 0.10 -4.79
CA LEU A 67 -4.98 -1.08 -5.01
C LEU A 67 -4.81 -1.92 -3.73
N ALA A 68 -4.56 -1.28 -2.59
CA ALA A 68 -4.46 -1.96 -1.31
C ALA A 68 -5.77 -2.68 -0.94
N ILE A 69 -6.93 -2.04 -1.12
CA ILE A 69 -8.24 -2.67 -0.92
C ILE A 69 -8.41 -3.91 -1.80
N THR A 70 -7.96 -3.85 -3.05
CA THR A 70 -8.00 -5.00 -3.97
C THR A 70 -7.22 -6.19 -3.41
N VAL A 71 -6.03 -5.96 -2.85
CA VAL A 71 -5.22 -7.02 -2.19
C VAL A 71 -5.84 -7.47 -0.87
N ILE A 72 -6.42 -6.55 -0.09
CA ILE A 72 -7.10 -6.88 1.16
C ILE A 72 -8.27 -7.84 0.91
N ILE A 73 -9.04 -7.64 -0.16
CA ILE A 73 -10.21 -8.47 -0.50
C ILE A 73 -9.77 -9.78 -1.15
N ASN A 74 -8.97 -9.70 -2.21
CA ASN A 74 -8.63 -10.85 -3.06
C ASN A 74 -7.44 -11.67 -2.54
N GLY A 75 -6.60 -11.11 -1.67
CA GLY A 75 -5.37 -11.73 -1.18
C GLY A 75 -4.17 -11.54 -2.12
N SER A 76 -3.06 -12.18 -1.76
CA SER A 76 -1.71 -11.99 -2.31
C SER A 76 -1.49 -12.54 -3.74
N GLY A 77 -2.49 -13.19 -4.34
CA GLY A 77 -2.43 -13.72 -5.71
C GLY A 77 -1.72 -15.06 -5.88
N ALA A 78 -1.67 -15.55 -7.12
CA ALA A 78 -1.29 -16.94 -7.45
C ALA A 78 0.21 -17.26 -7.27
N LEU A 79 1.08 -16.25 -7.37
CA LEU A 79 2.55 -16.36 -7.24
C LEU A 79 3.05 -15.98 -5.83
N SER A 80 2.14 -15.84 -4.86
CA SER A 80 2.48 -15.42 -3.50
C SER A 80 3.24 -16.49 -2.71
N LEU A 81 4.15 -16.03 -1.84
CA LEU A 81 4.74 -16.89 -0.81
C LEU A 81 3.68 -17.45 0.14
N ASP A 82 2.60 -16.70 0.42
CA ASP A 82 1.46 -17.21 1.19
C ASP A 82 0.95 -18.55 0.61
N ARG A 83 0.70 -18.59 -0.71
CA ARG A 83 0.23 -19.80 -1.38
C ARG A 83 1.28 -20.91 -1.40
N PHE A 84 2.55 -20.56 -1.63
CA PHE A 84 3.65 -21.55 -1.64
C PHE A 84 3.80 -22.23 -0.28
N LEU A 85 3.72 -21.45 0.81
CA LEU A 85 3.82 -21.96 2.17
C LEU A 85 2.61 -22.81 2.56
N SER A 86 1.39 -22.37 2.25
CA SER A 86 0.18 -23.18 2.50
C SER A 86 0.22 -24.51 1.74
N ALA A 87 0.57 -24.49 0.45
CA ALA A 87 0.65 -25.70 -0.36
C ALA A 87 1.74 -26.68 0.11
N ARG A 88 2.79 -26.20 0.80
CA ARG A 88 3.81 -27.05 1.42
C ARG A 88 3.34 -27.61 2.77
N ALA A 89 2.59 -26.85 3.56
CA ALA A 89 2.07 -27.29 4.85
C ALA A 89 1.01 -28.40 4.71
N ASP A 90 0.27 -28.41 3.60
CA ASP A 90 -0.76 -29.42 3.32
C ASP A 90 -0.20 -30.74 2.76
N ARG A 91 1.12 -30.86 2.56
CA ARG A 91 1.81 -32.09 2.11
C ARG A 91 2.47 -32.81 3.28
#